data_AF-A0A3C0GIF5-F1
#
_entry.id   AF-A0A3C0GIF5-F1
#
_cell.length_a   1.000
_cell.length_b   1.000
_cell.length_c   1.000
_cell.angle_alpha   90.00
_cell.angle_beta   90.00
_cell.angle_gamma   90.00
#
_symmetry.space_group_name_H-M   'P 1'
#
loop_
_entity.id
_entity.type
_entity.pdbx_description
1 polymer ?
#
loop_
_entity_poly.entity_id
_entity_poly.type
_entity_poly.pdbx_seq_one_letter_code
_entity_poly.pdbx_strand_id
1 'polypeptide(L)'
;TLEAKVKDKDSTKLEPKKISLLSNFNVSTGYNFESDSLRLNPLSINGGTNILDNKMSINFSAGLDPYAIDNNGRRIDTWNIDNGGSLFRLTRANANVSYSISSDMFNKKDDKGRKEEEDEDPFDYVAQSGGRDDDLFGRADDFNSNPIRKDDKNADVENPVYGTKIPWNFRLAYSANYSNTARQNEFSSHSLMFSGDIELAPRWSIGGSSGYDFKNQGFTLTQLRFQRDLKSFTMRFNWTPFGTYKRWYFFIGIDSSILKDLKWENRSQN
;
A
#
# COMPACT_ATOMS: atom_id res chain seq x y z
N THR A 1 5.62 -23.11 -5.48
CA THR A 1 4.42 -22.56 -4.83
C THR A 1 3.95 -23.54 -3.76
N LEU A 2 3.48 -23.04 -2.61
CA LEU A 2 2.81 -23.87 -1.60
C LEU A 2 1.31 -23.54 -1.65
N GLU A 3 0.47 -24.56 -1.77
CA GLU A 3 -0.98 -24.41 -1.95
C GLU A 3 -1.74 -25.26 -0.93
N ALA A 4 -2.89 -24.76 -0.48
CA ALA A 4 -3.85 -25.52 0.29
C ALA A 4 -5.16 -25.65 -0.49
N LYS A 5 -5.79 -26.82 -0.40
CA LYS A 5 -7.15 -27.04 -0.88
C LYS A 5 -8.13 -26.80 0.28
N VAL A 6 -9.04 -25.86 0.13
CA VAL A 6 -10.04 -25.52 1.14
C VAL A 6 -11.44 -25.74 0.56
N LYS A 7 -12.37 -26.21 1.39
CA LYS A 7 -13.77 -26.34 1.02
C LYS A 7 -14.35 -24.94 0.76
N ASP A 8 -15.02 -24.76 -0.37
CA ASP A 8 -15.66 -23.48 -0.68
C ASP A 8 -16.77 -23.18 0.35
N LYS A 9 -17.00 -21.90 0.65
CA LYS A 9 -18.12 -21.47 1.50
C LYS A 9 -19.46 -21.69 0.79
N ASP A 10 -19.44 -21.74 -0.54
CA ASP A 10 -20.58 -22.08 -1.36
C ASP A 10 -20.76 -23.61 -1.43
N SER A 11 -21.83 -24.12 -0.83
CA SER A 11 -22.15 -25.55 -0.78
C SER A 11 -22.51 -26.15 -2.14
N THR A 12 -22.70 -25.33 -3.18
CA THR A 12 -23.04 -25.80 -4.54
C THR A 12 -21.81 -26.11 -5.40
N LYS A 13 -20.61 -25.66 -4.99
CA LYS A 13 -19.36 -25.96 -5.69
C LYS A 13 -18.77 -27.27 -5.20
N LEU A 14 -18.71 -28.23 -6.12
CA LEU A 14 -18.22 -29.59 -5.87
C LEU A 14 -16.68 -29.67 -5.91
N GLU A 15 -16.00 -28.67 -6.45
CA GLU A 15 -14.53 -28.62 -6.52
C GLU A 15 -13.93 -27.77 -5.39
N PRO A 16 -12.87 -28.24 -4.70
CA PRO A 16 -12.22 -27.49 -3.63
C PRO A 16 -11.47 -26.27 -4.16
N LYS A 17 -11.66 -25.10 -3.53
CA LYS A 17 -10.94 -23.86 -3.84
C LYS A 17 -9.47 -24.03 -3.47
N LYS A 18 -8.57 -23.90 -4.45
CA LYS A 18 -7.13 -23.82 -4.20
C LYS A 18 -6.78 -22.40 -3.75
N ILE A 19 -6.11 -22.29 -2.62
CA ILE A 19 -5.52 -21.03 -2.14
C ILE A 19 -4.00 -21.18 -2.09
N SER A 20 -3.29 -20.26 -2.72
CA SER A 20 -1.83 -20.18 -2.59
C SER A 20 -1.50 -19.68 -1.19
N LEU A 21 -0.71 -20.43 -0.43
CA LEU A 21 -0.21 -20.03 0.89
C LEU A 21 1.10 -19.27 0.75
N LEU A 22 1.97 -19.74 -0.15
CA LEU A 22 3.22 -19.07 -0.53
C LEU A 22 3.37 -19.12 -2.05
N SER A 23 3.32 -17.94 -2.67
CA SER A 23 3.55 -17.78 -4.10
C SER A 23 5.01 -18.04 -4.45
N ASN A 24 5.94 -17.58 -3.60
CA ASN A 24 7.34 -17.96 -3.66
C ASN A 24 7.90 -18.17 -2.25
N PHE A 25 8.87 -19.08 -2.16
CA PHE A 25 9.63 -19.32 -0.94
C PHE A 25 10.98 -19.90 -1.35
N ASN A 26 12.06 -19.22 -0.97
CA ASN A 26 13.42 -19.61 -1.21
C ASN A 26 14.19 -19.58 0.10
N VAL A 27 14.93 -20.65 0.34
CA VAL A 27 15.87 -20.76 1.43
C VAL A 27 17.21 -21.08 0.80
N SER A 28 18.22 -20.26 1.06
CA SER A 28 19.56 -20.44 0.51
C SER A 28 20.63 -20.30 1.58
N THR A 29 21.62 -21.16 1.49
CA THR A 29 22.84 -21.17 2.31
C THR A 29 23.94 -21.81 1.45
N GLY A 30 25.18 -21.78 1.92
CA GLY A 30 26.30 -22.41 1.25
C GLY A 30 27.30 -22.91 2.27
N TYR A 31 28.06 -23.94 1.91
CA TYR A 31 29.12 -24.49 2.76
C TYR A 31 30.46 -24.33 2.05
N ASN A 32 31.41 -23.66 2.70
CA ASN A 32 32.75 -23.45 2.19
C ASN A 32 33.70 -24.54 2.72
N PHE A 33 34.08 -25.47 1.85
CA PHE A 33 34.97 -26.58 2.20
C PHE A 33 36.44 -26.15 2.37
N GLU A 34 36.84 -25.02 1.79
CA GLU A 34 38.23 -24.53 1.82
C GLU A 34 38.52 -23.62 3.02
N SER A 35 37.50 -23.25 3.80
CA SER A 35 37.70 -22.36 4.94
C SER A 35 38.04 -23.12 6.22
N ASP A 36 39.04 -22.64 6.95
CA ASP A 36 39.43 -23.21 8.24
C ASP A 36 38.37 -23.00 9.33
N SER A 37 37.53 -21.96 9.20
CA SER A 37 36.48 -21.60 10.16
C SER A 37 35.26 -21.00 9.44
N LEU A 38 34.11 -20.88 10.11
CA LEU A 38 32.91 -20.21 9.57
C LEU A 38 32.42 -20.80 8.24
N ARG A 39 32.51 -22.13 8.12
CA ARG A 39 32.24 -22.86 6.87
C ARG A 39 30.79 -22.72 6.38
N LEU A 40 29.81 -22.57 7.28
CA LEU A 40 28.41 -22.45 6.91
C LEU A 40 27.98 -20.99 6.72
N ASN A 41 27.61 -20.61 5.50
CA ASN A 41 27.13 -19.26 5.23
C ASN A 41 25.78 -19.01 5.93
N PRO A 42 25.49 -17.74 6.31
CA PRO A 42 24.18 -17.37 6.82
C PRO A 42 23.06 -17.83 5.89
N LEU A 43 22.02 -18.37 6.50
CA LEU A 43 20.81 -18.80 5.85
C LEU A 43 19.98 -17.56 5.46
N SER A 44 19.72 -17.40 4.17
CA SER A 44 18.80 -16.38 3.65
C SER A 44 17.46 -17.02 3.38
N ILE A 45 16.40 -16.41 3.92
CA ILE A 45 15.02 -16.78 3.65
C ILE A 45 14.39 -15.63 2.89
N ASN A 46 13.76 -15.92 1.75
CA ASN A 46 12.96 -14.96 1.00
C ASN A 46 11.63 -15.63 0.66
N GLY A 47 10.52 -14.91 0.82
CA GLY A 47 9.21 -15.45 0.51
C GLY A 47 8.19 -14.36 0.26
N GLY A 48 7.09 -14.78 -0.35
CA GLY A 48 6.03 -13.88 -0.72
C GLY A 48 4.76 -14.65 -1.05
N THR A 49 3.63 -14.02 -0.77
CA THR A 49 2.31 -14.60 -1.05
C THR A 49 1.31 -13.51 -1.40
N ASN A 50 0.38 -13.87 -2.27
CA ASN A 50 -0.80 -13.08 -2.56
C ASN A 50 -2.03 -13.84 -2.08
N ILE A 51 -2.78 -13.24 -1.16
CA ILE A 51 -3.99 -13.82 -0.58
C ILE A 51 -5.17 -12.85 -0.73
N LEU A 52 -6.36 -13.30 -0.33
CA LEU A 52 -7.61 -12.55 -0.51
C LEU A 52 -7.85 -12.18 -1.99
N ASP A 53 -7.77 -13.18 -2.88
CA ASP A 53 -7.96 -13.00 -4.34
C ASP A 53 -7.04 -11.89 -4.92
N ASN A 54 -5.75 -11.96 -4.56
CA ASN A 54 -4.68 -11.01 -4.93
C ASN A 54 -4.85 -9.59 -4.41
N LYS A 55 -5.73 -9.37 -3.43
CA LYS A 55 -5.94 -8.06 -2.82
C LYS A 55 -4.96 -7.76 -1.69
N MET A 56 -4.38 -8.79 -1.08
CA MET A 56 -3.30 -8.64 -0.11
C MET A 56 -2.03 -9.32 -0.60
N SER A 57 -0.96 -8.53 -0.75
CA SER A 57 0.37 -9.01 -1.05
C SER A 57 1.24 -8.92 0.19
N ILE A 58 1.97 -9.99 0.50
CA ILE A 58 2.90 -10.07 1.61
C ILE A 58 4.24 -10.51 1.04
N ASN A 59 5.29 -9.75 1.29
CA ASN A 59 6.66 -10.08 0.94
C ASN A 59 7.53 -10.02 2.19
N PHE A 60 8.33 -11.04 2.45
CA PHE A 60 9.19 -11.10 3.61
C PHE A 60 10.54 -11.69 3.27
N SER A 61 11.57 -11.25 3.99
CA SER A 61 12.84 -11.96 4.00
C SER A 61 13.54 -11.86 5.34
N ALA A 62 14.44 -12.80 5.60
CA ALA A 62 15.19 -12.89 6.84
C ALA A 62 16.61 -13.39 6.57
N GLY A 63 17.56 -12.92 7.35
CA GLY A 63 18.92 -13.43 7.40
C GLY A 63 19.18 -14.08 8.75
N LEU A 64 19.49 -15.37 8.73
CA LEU A 64 19.71 -16.20 9.90
C LEU A 64 21.17 -16.65 9.92
N ASP A 65 21.93 -16.19 10.90
CA ASP A 65 23.35 -16.50 11.03
C ASP A 65 23.54 -17.62 12.07
N PRO A 66 24.13 -18.76 11.70
CA PRO A 66 24.32 -19.87 12.63
C PRO A 66 25.36 -19.58 13.72
N TYR A 67 26.24 -18.60 13.48
CA TYR A 67 27.38 -18.34 14.34
C TYR A 67 27.13 -17.22 15.35
N ALA A 68 27.79 -17.34 16.49
CA ALA A 68 27.83 -16.35 17.55
C ALA A 68 28.66 -15.12 17.13
N ILE A 69 28.57 -14.08 17.95
CA ILE A 69 29.37 -12.86 17.82
C ILE A 69 30.08 -12.53 19.14
N ASP A 70 31.30 -12.03 19.04
CA ASP A 70 32.07 -11.54 20.18
C ASP A 70 31.50 -10.23 20.77
N ASN A 71 32.21 -9.68 21.76
CA ASN A 71 31.85 -8.41 22.39
C ASN A 71 31.99 -7.20 21.45
N ASN A 72 32.75 -7.34 20.36
CA ASN A 72 32.92 -6.31 19.33
C ASN A 72 31.90 -6.46 18.19
N GLY A 73 30.96 -7.41 18.29
CA GLY A 73 29.95 -7.69 17.25
C GLY A 73 30.51 -8.43 16.03
N ARG A 74 31.71 -9.01 16.13
CA ARG A 74 32.35 -9.78 15.06
C ARG A 74 31.95 -11.24 15.18
N ARG A 75 31.66 -11.87 14.05
CA ARG A 75 31.35 -13.30 14.00
C ARG A 75 32.54 -14.11 14.52
N ILE A 76 32.27 -15.10 15.35
CA ILE A 76 33.25 -16.07 15.85
C ILE A 76 32.85 -17.48 15.45
N ASP A 77 33.82 -18.38 15.34
CA ASP A 77 33.62 -19.77 14.93
C ASP A 77 33.07 -20.62 16.09
N THR A 78 31.90 -20.23 16.55
CA THR A 78 31.16 -20.89 17.63
C THR A 78 29.70 -20.81 17.25
N TRP A 79 28.98 -21.93 17.30
CA TRP A 79 27.56 -21.93 17.01
C TRP A 79 26.83 -21.05 18.01
N ASN A 80 25.83 -20.29 17.53
CA ASN A 80 25.08 -19.38 18.37
C ASN A 80 24.35 -20.13 19.50
N ILE A 81 23.91 -21.37 19.24
CA ILE A 81 23.27 -22.23 20.24
C ILE A 81 24.23 -22.64 21.38
N ASP A 82 25.48 -22.92 21.05
CA ASP A 82 26.51 -23.30 22.04
C ASP A 82 26.95 -22.11 22.88
N ASN A 83 26.78 -20.89 22.36
CA ASN A 83 27.03 -19.63 23.05
C ASN A 83 25.80 -19.11 23.82
N GLY A 84 24.84 -20.00 24.16
CA GLY A 84 23.65 -19.67 24.96
C GLY A 84 22.56 -18.90 24.20
N GLY A 85 22.65 -18.80 22.88
CA GLY A 85 21.66 -18.15 22.01
C GLY A 85 20.66 -19.12 21.38
N SER A 86 19.86 -18.61 20.45
CA SER A 86 18.96 -19.40 19.59
C SER A 86 19.74 -20.22 18.55
N LEU A 87 19.05 -21.18 17.90
CA LEU A 87 19.65 -22.00 16.83
C LEU A 87 20.33 -21.17 15.73
N PHE A 88 19.65 -20.10 15.29
CA PHE A 88 20.22 -19.08 14.43
C PHE A 88 19.97 -17.71 15.04
N ARG A 89 20.90 -16.80 14.83
CA ARG A 89 20.73 -15.40 15.14
C ARG A 89 20.00 -14.69 14.00
N LEU A 90 18.88 -14.05 14.29
CA LEU A 90 18.21 -13.19 13.33
C LEU A 90 19.04 -11.91 13.15
N THR A 91 19.70 -11.80 12.00
CA THR A 91 20.58 -10.66 11.64
C THR A 91 19.82 -9.55 10.94
N ARG A 92 18.79 -9.92 10.18
CA ARG A 92 17.90 -9.00 9.49
C ARG A 92 16.55 -9.67 9.30
N ALA A 93 15.49 -8.88 9.31
CA ALA A 93 14.20 -9.29 8.82
C ALA A 93 13.54 -8.11 8.12
N ASN A 94 12.81 -8.38 7.06
CA ASN A 94 11.99 -7.38 6.40
C ASN A 94 10.63 -7.98 6.08
N ALA A 95 9.60 -7.15 6.22
CA ALA A 95 8.23 -7.50 5.88
C ALA A 95 7.58 -6.30 5.21
N ASN A 96 6.98 -6.54 4.05
CA ASN A 96 6.17 -5.58 3.33
C ASN A 96 4.79 -6.21 3.10
N VAL A 97 3.73 -5.52 3.49
CA VAL A 97 2.35 -5.95 3.30
C VAL A 97 1.60 -4.84 2.59
N SER A 98 0.92 -5.16 1.50
CA SER A 98 0.04 -4.22 0.80
C SER A 98 -1.35 -4.83 0.70
N TYR A 99 -2.38 -4.08 1.06
CA TYR A 99 -3.77 -4.49 1.01
C TYR A 99 -4.62 -3.44 0.32
N SER A 100 -5.49 -3.85 -0.59
CA SER A 100 -6.44 -2.98 -1.28
C SER A 100 -7.86 -3.56 -1.20
N ILE A 101 -8.83 -2.75 -0.80
CA ILE A 101 -10.22 -3.14 -0.63
C ILE A 101 -11.14 -2.05 -1.18
N SER A 102 -12.23 -2.42 -1.85
CA SER A 102 -13.18 -1.47 -2.42
C SER A 102 -14.61 -1.99 -2.36
N SER A 103 -15.57 -1.07 -2.49
CA SER A 103 -17.01 -1.37 -2.56
C SER A 103 -17.37 -2.39 -3.64
N ASP A 104 -16.63 -2.41 -4.76
CA ASP A 104 -16.92 -3.31 -5.89
C ASP A 104 -16.73 -4.78 -5.57
N MET A 105 -15.92 -5.07 -4.56
CA MET A 105 -15.70 -6.44 -4.07
C MET A 105 -16.94 -7.01 -3.37
N PHE A 106 -17.89 -6.16 -2.97
CA PHE A 106 -19.10 -6.55 -2.25
C PHE A 106 -20.37 -6.48 -3.11
N ASN A 107 -20.26 -5.96 -4.33
CA ASN A 107 -21.37 -5.95 -5.27
C ASN A 107 -21.62 -7.39 -5.77
N LYS A 108 -22.89 -7.83 -5.76
CA LYS A 108 -23.26 -9.08 -6.44
C LYS A 108 -22.85 -8.95 -7.90
N LYS A 109 -22.14 -9.96 -8.42
CA LYS A 109 -21.85 -10.10 -9.85
C LYS A 109 -23.18 -10.27 -10.59
N ASP A 110 -23.80 -9.18 -10.98
CA ASP A 110 -24.78 -9.22 -12.05
C ASP A 110 -24.02 -9.48 -13.34
N ASP A 111 -24.42 -10.55 -14.01
CA ASP A 111 -23.77 -11.19 -15.17
C ASP A 111 -23.98 -10.36 -16.45
N LYS A 112 -23.65 -9.06 -16.41
CA LYS A 112 -23.55 -8.20 -17.57
C LYS A 112 -22.14 -7.65 -17.66
N GLY A 113 -21.40 -8.23 -18.59
CA GLY A 113 -20.03 -7.87 -18.90
C GLY A 113 -19.84 -6.36 -19.05
N ARG A 114 -19.05 -5.82 -18.14
CA ARG A 114 -18.10 -4.75 -18.41
C ARG A 114 -16.85 -5.09 -17.61
N LYS A 115 -15.90 -5.73 -18.28
CA LYS A 115 -14.50 -5.44 -17.99
C LYS A 115 -14.30 -4.04 -18.55
N GLU A 116 -14.54 -3.03 -17.74
CA GLU A 116 -13.88 -1.76 -17.97
C GLU A 116 -12.43 -2.03 -17.56
N GLU A 117 -11.59 -2.19 -18.58
CA GLU A 117 -10.16 -1.95 -18.39
C GLU A 117 -10.08 -0.55 -17.79
N GLU A 118 -9.40 -0.41 -16.64
CA GLU A 118 -9.05 0.90 -16.12
C GLU A 118 -8.17 1.53 -17.20
N ASP A 119 -8.76 2.33 -18.09
CA ASP A 119 -8.00 3.16 -19.02
C ASP A 119 -7.13 4.06 -18.14
N GLU A 120 -5.82 3.81 -18.12
CA GLU A 120 -4.85 4.76 -17.59
C GLU A 120 -5.12 6.09 -18.29
N ASP A 121 -5.56 7.11 -17.53
CA ASP A 121 -5.84 8.43 -18.08
C ASP A 121 -4.57 8.90 -18.82
N PRO A 122 -4.61 9.14 -20.14
CA PRO A 122 -3.44 9.55 -20.91
C PRO A 122 -2.78 10.84 -20.40
N PHE A 123 -3.44 11.54 -19.47
CA PHE A 123 -3.01 12.78 -18.83
C PHE A 123 -2.62 12.63 -17.34
N ASP A 124 -2.42 11.42 -16.81
CA ASP A 124 -1.79 11.24 -15.49
C ASP A 124 -0.26 11.42 -15.60
N TYR A 125 0.15 12.69 -15.72
CA TYR A 125 1.56 13.10 -15.78
C TYR A 125 2.37 12.62 -14.56
N VAL A 126 1.72 12.36 -13.42
CA VAL A 126 2.39 11.92 -12.19
C VAL A 126 2.80 10.46 -12.33
N ALA A 127 1.91 9.58 -12.80
CA ALA A 127 2.25 8.18 -13.07
C ALA A 127 3.28 8.04 -14.20
N GLN A 128 3.15 8.81 -15.29
CA GLN A 128 4.10 8.80 -16.41
C GLN A 128 5.50 9.35 -16.04
N SER A 129 5.60 10.22 -15.03
CA SER A 129 6.87 10.72 -14.50
C SER A 129 7.50 9.81 -13.43
N GLY A 130 6.96 8.61 -13.21
CA GLY A 130 7.45 7.65 -12.21
C GLY A 130 6.88 7.84 -10.80
N GLY A 131 5.81 8.62 -10.66
CA GLY A 131 5.03 8.73 -9.43
C GLY A 131 4.12 7.53 -9.18
N ARG A 132 3.59 7.42 -7.96
CA ARG A 132 2.69 6.33 -7.54
C ARG A 132 1.23 6.78 -7.68
N ASP A 133 0.39 5.91 -8.20
CA ASP A 133 -1.06 6.08 -8.35
C ASP A 133 -1.86 5.72 -7.08
N ASP A 134 -1.22 5.04 -6.13
CA ASP A 134 -1.83 4.51 -4.91
C ASP A 134 -2.14 5.54 -3.83
N ASP A 135 -1.63 6.77 -3.97
CA ASP A 135 -1.80 7.88 -3.01
C ASP A 135 -1.35 7.55 -1.57
N LEU A 136 -0.53 6.52 -1.35
CA LEU A 136 -0.09 6.16 0.01
C LEU A 136 0.77 7.24 0.68
N PHE A 137 1.28 8.19 -0.09
CA PHE A 137 2.15 9.27 0.36
C PHE A 137 1.61 10.67 0.04
N GLY A 138 0.33 10.78 -0.29
CA GLY A 138 -0.27 12.02 -0.79
C GLY A 138 -0.18 12.14 -2.32
N ARG A 139 -1.07 12.97 -2.86
CA ARG A 139 -1.10 13.36 -4.27
C ARG A 139 -0.54 14.77 -4.43
N ALA A 140 0.21 14.97 -5.52
CA ALA A 140 0.61 16.30 -5.92
C ALA A 140 -0.65 17.15 -6.20
N ASP A 141 -0.63 18.40 -5.77
CA ASP A 141 -1.68 19.37 -6.07
C ASP A 141 -1.50 19.83 -7.52
N ASP A 142 -1.92 19.00 -8.47
CA ASP A 142 -1.75 19.29 -9.89
C ASP A 142 -2.90 20.19 -10.40
N PHE A 143 -2.52 21.24 -11.11
CA PHE A 143 -3.38 22.40 -11.39
C PHE A 143 -4.33 22.17 -12.56
N ASN A 144 -4.02 21.20 -13.43
CA ASN A 144 -4.76 20.93 -14.68
C ASN A 144 -5.40 19.54 -14.73
N SER A 145 -4.99 18.61 -13.87
CA SER A 145 -5.60 17.28 -13.81
C SER A 145 -6.78 17.29 -12.84
N ASN A 146 -7.84 16.56 -13.19
CA ASN A 146 -8.99 16.31 -12.33
C ASN A 146 -8.67 15.01 -11.59
N PRO A 147 -8.21 15.03 -10.32
CA PRO A 147 -7.54 13.90 -9.68
C PRO A 147 -8.50 12.80 -9.20
N ILE A 148 -9.78 12.92 -9.55
CA ILE A 148 -10.84 11.98 -9.19
C ILE A 148 -11.45 11.52 -10.49
N ARG A 149 -11.29 10.20 -10.74
CA ARG A 149 -11.70 9.45 -11.91
C ARG A 149 -12.90 10.08 -12.61
N LYS A 150 -12.75 10.39 -13.90
CA LYS A 150 -13.88 10.63 -14.80
C LYS A 150 -14.51 9.27 -15.13
N ASP A 151 -15.05 8.58 -14.13
CA ASP A 151 -16.05 7.57 -14.44
C ASP A 151 -17.31 8.32 -14.88
N ASP A 152 -17.79 7.97 -16.07
CA ASP A 152 -18.90 8.54 -16.83
C ASP A 152 -19.82 9.50 -16.05
N LYS A 153 -19.77 10.80 -16.39
CA LYS A 153 -20.70 11.85 -15.93
C LYS A 153 -22.18 11.59 -16.31
N ASN A 154 -22.50 10.42 -16.89
CA ASN A 154 -23.82 10.00 -17.34
C ASN A 154 -24.36 8.75 -16.63
N ALA A 155 -23.67 8.21 -15.63
CA ALA A 155 -24.33 7.31 -14.70
C ALA A 155 -25.12 8.18 -13.71
N ASP A 156 -26.39 8.48 -14.03
CA ASP A 156 -27.34 8.80 -12.97
C ASP A 156 -27.21 7.67 -11.94
N VAL A 157 -26.65 7.99 -10.77
CA VAL A 157 -26.59 7.05 -9.64
C VAL A 157 -28.04 6.88 -9.19
N GLU A 158 -28.74 5.99 -9.88
CA GLU A 158 -30.13 5.64 -9.62
C GLU A 158 -30.13 4.90 -8.29
N ASN A 159 -30.26 5.66 -7.20
CA ASN A 159 -30.31 5.11 -5.85
C ASN A 159 -31.62 4.32 -5.72
N PRO A 160 -31.59 2.99 -5.50
CA PRO A 160 -32.79 2.28 -5.14
C PRO A 160 -33.35 2.87 -3.83
N VAL A 161 -34.68 2.88 -3.70
CA VAL A 161 -35.43 3.43 -2.56
C VAL A 161 -34.93 2.91 -1.19
N TYR A 162 -34.20 1.80 -1.19
CA TYR A 162 -33.76 1.08 0.01
C TYR A 162 -32.23 0.94 0.15
N GLY A 163 -31.41 1.68 -0.63
CA GLY A 163 -29.97 1.69 -0.41
C GLY A 163 -29.17 2.58 -1.37
N THR A 164 -28.42 3.55 -0.84
CA THR A 164 -27.45 4.31 -1.63
C THR A 164 -26.18 3.48 -1.84
N LYS A 165 -25.79 3.26 -3.09
CA LYS A 165 -24.48 2.69 -3.40
C LYS A 165 -23.45 3.80 -3.23
N ILE A 166 -22.59 3.68 -2.23
CA ILE A 166 -21.51 4.62 -1.92
C ILE A 166 -20.20 3.96 -2.37
N PRO A 167 -19.65 4.31 -3.54
CA PRO A 167 -18.34 3.84 -3.96
C PRO A 167 -17.26 4.26 -2.97
N TRP A 168 -16.38 3.32 -2.63
CA TRP A 168 -15.21 3.61 -1.82
C TRP A 168 -14.06 2.66 -2.16
N ASN A 169 -12.84 3.16 -1.98
CA ASN A 169 -11.63 2.35 -2.00
C ASN A 169 -10.76 2.70 -0.78
N PHE A 170 -10.01 1.70 -0.31
CA PHE A 170 -9.07 1.85 0.77
C PHE A 170 -7.84 1.00 0.47
N ARG A 171 -6.67 1.59 0.68
CA ARG A 171 -5.37 0.94 0.52
C ARG A 171 -4.58 1.07 1.80
N LEU A 172 -3.86 0.01 2.13
CA LEU A 172 -2.97 -0.07 3.28
C LEU A 172 -1.63 -0.63 2.82
N ALA A 173 -0.54 -0.04 3.28
CA ALA A 173 0.79 -0.57 3.11
C ALA A 173 1.55 -0.54 4.44
N TYR A 174 2.14 -1.66 4.81
CA TYR A 174 2.97 -1.80 5.99
C TYR A 174 4.37 -2.21 5.58
N SER A 175 5.38 -1.59 6.16
CA SER A 175 6.78 -1.93 5.94
C SER A 175 7.54 -1.94 7.26
N ALA A 176 8.28 -3.02 7.52
CA ALA A 176 9.17 -3.14 8.65
C ALA A 176 10.51 -3.73 8.23
N ASN A 177 11.59 -3.10 8.65
CA ASN A 177 12.96 -3.54 8.43
C ASN A 177 13.68 -3.60 9.77
N TYR A 178 14.03 -4.81 10.20
CA TYR A 178 14.77 -5.11 11.42
C TYR A 178 16.23 -5.39 11.09
N SER A 179 17.14 -4.82 11.87
CA SER A 179 18.59 -5.00 11.74
C SER A 179 19.19 -5.39 13.07
N ASN A 180 20.01 -6.44 13.05
CA ASN A 180 20.68 -6.97 14.23
C ASN A 180 21.97 -7.72 13.89
N THR A 181 22.70 -7.28 12.86
CA THR A 181 23.97 -7.89 12.43
C THR A 181 25.05 -7.88 13.52
N ALA A 182 25.08 -6.86 14.38
CA ALA A 182 26.06 -6.64 15.43
C ALA A 182 25.40 -6.12 16.73
N ARG A 183 24.31 -6.76 17.16
CA ARG A 183 23.53 -6.40 18.37
C ARG A 183 22.80 -5.05 18.33
N GLN A 184 22.50 -4.50 17.14
CA GLN A 184 21.72 -3.27 17.03
C GLN A 184 20.32 -3.42 17.64
N ASN A 185 19.70 -4.60 17.45
CA ASN A 185 18.36 -4.94 17.95
C ASN A 185 17.31 -3.86 17.71
N GLU A 186 17.27 -3.30 16.51
CA GLU A 186 16.40 -2.17 16.20
C GLU A 186 15.69 -2.34 14.85
N PHE A 187 14.60 -1.60 14.68
CA PHE A 187 14.01 -1.39 13.37
C PHE A 187 14.69 -0.20 12.68
N SER A 188 15.27 -0.43 11.50
CA SER A 188 15.82 0.64 10.66
C SER A 188 14.69 1.49 10.07
N SER A 189 13.57 0.86 9.68
CA SER A 189 12.31 1.51 9.33
C SER A 189 11.13 0.66 9.81
N HIS A 190 10.03 1.32 10.18
CA HIS A 190 8.81 0.64 10.63
C HIS A 190 7.63 1.60 10.45
N SER A 191 6.80 1.36 9.43
CA SER A 191 5.74 2.30 9.06
C SER A 191 4.48 1.61 8.55
N LEU A 192 3.35 2.27 8.78
CA LEU A 192 2.04 1.94 8.22
C LEU A 192 1.56 3.14 7.42
N MET A 193 1.24 2.95 6.15
CA MET A 193 0.65 3.94 5.26
C MET A 193 -0.77 3.50 4.91
N PHE A 194 -1.67 4.45 4.75
CA PHE A 194 -3.04 4.20 4.36
C PHE A 194 -3.57 5.34 3.50
N SER A 195 -4.39 5.00 2.52
CA SER A 195 -5.10 5.94 1.66
C SER A 195 -6.50 5.42 1.37
N GLY A 196 -7.41 6.32 1.02
CA GLY A 196 -8.74 5.93 0.58
C GLY A 196 -9.51 7.10 0.00
N ASP A 197 -10.41 6.77 -0.91
CA ASP A 197 -11.33 7.71 -1.53
C ASP A 197 -12.77 7.18 -1.36
N ILE A 198 -13.71 8.05 -1.01
CA ILE A 198 -15.14 7.75 -0.80
C ILE A 198 -16.01 8.79 -1.49
N GLU A 199 -17.05 8.31 -2.17
CA GLU A 199 -18.07 9.16 -2.79
C GLU A 199 -19.29 9.30 -1.85
N LEU A 200 -19.20 10.22 -0.88
CA LEU A 200 -20.19 10.37 0.19
C LEU A 200 -21.63 10.61 -0.33
N ALA A 201 -21.75 11.31 -1.45
CA ALA A 201 -23.01 11.63 -2.12
C ALA A 201 -22.74 11.85 -3.62
N PRO A 202 -23.76 11.85 -4.49
CA PRO A 202 -23.56 12.18 -5.89
C PRO A 202 -22.77 13.48 -6.00
N ARG A 203 -21.67 13.43 -6.78
CA ARG A 203 -20.81 14.59 -7.07
C ARG A 203 -20.03 15.12 -5.87
N TRP A 204 -19.96 14.37 -4.77
CA TRP A 204 -19.11 14.64 -3.62
C TRP A 204 -18.12 13.50 -3.45
N SER A 205 -16.84 13.83 -3.51
CA SER A 205 -15.77 12.87 -3.29
C SER A 205 -14.82 13.38 -2.22
N ILE A 206 -14.43 12.49 -1.32
CA ILE A 206 -13.51 12.76 -0.22
C ILE A 206 -12.39 11.74 -0.32
N GLY A 207 -11.16 12.22 -0.45
CA GLY A 207 -9.94 11.43 -0.42
C GLY A 207 -9.11 11.75 0.81
N GLY A 208 -8.37 10.76 1.29
CA GLY A 208 -7.45 10.97 2.39
C GLY A 208 -6.28 10.00 2.31
N SER A 209 -5.10 10.49 2.66
CA SER A 209 -3.92 9.66 2.84
C SER A 209 -3.09 10.12 4.03
N SER A 210 -2.47 9.15 4.69
CA SER A 210 -1.61 9.38 5.84
C SER A 210 -0.78 8.13 6.10
N GLY A 211 0.21 8.26 6.98
CA GLY A 211 0.88 7.11 7.56
C GLY A 211 1.34 7.38 8.98
N TYR A 212 1.83 6.34 9.63
CA TYR A 212 2.43 6.39 10.96
C TYR A 212 3.79 5.71 10.91
N ASP A 213 4.82 6.44 11.28
CA ASP A 213 6.17 5.93 11.46
C ASP A 213 6.34 5.50 12.93
N PHE A 214 6.40 4.20 13.16
CA PHE A 214 6.54 3.62 14.49
C PHE A 214 7.95 3.82 15.08
N LYS A 215 8.97 4.02 14.24
CA LYS A 215 10.34 4.29 14.69
C LYS A 215 10.43 5.72 15.23
N ASN A 216 9.90 6.68 14.47
CA ASN A 216 9.93 8.10 14.84
C ASN A 216 8.70 8.53 15.67
N GLN A 217 7.79 7.60 15.95
CA GLN A 217 6.59 7.79 16.78
C GLN A 217 5.72 8.97 16.34
N GLY A 218 5.38 9.03 15.06
CA GLY A 218 4.63 10.16 14.51
C GLY A 218 3.90 9.86 13.22
N PHE A 219 2.89 10.67 12.94
CA PHE A 219 2.23 10.65 11.64
C PHE A 219 3.16 11.20 10.55
N THR A 220 3.16 10.56 9.39
CA THR A 220 3.77 11.08 8.17
C THR A 220 2.85 12.15 7.56
N LEU A 221 3.07 12.55 6.31
CA LEU A 221 2.23 13.53 5.63
C LEU A 221 0.77 13.05 5.62
N THR A 222 -0.10 13.78 6.32
CA THR A 222 -1.55 13.60 6.26
C THR A 222 -2.14 14.60 5.27
N GLN A 223 -2.81 14.11 4.24
CA GLN A 223 -3.50 14.93 3.25
C GLN A 223 -4.97 14.52 3.21
N LEU A 224 -5.85 15.52 3.35
CA LEU A 224 -7.29 15.38 3.17
C LEU A 224 -7.68 16.14 1.91
N ARG A 225 -8.49 15.54 1.05
CA ARG A 225 -8.93 16.09 -0.22
C ARG A 225 -10.44 16.02 -0.28
N PHE A 226 -11.06 17.14 -0.58
CA PHE A 226 -12.51 17.24 -0.73
C PHE A 226 -12.80 17.81 -2.10
N GLN A 227 -13.71 17.18 -2.82
CA GLN A 227 -14.14 17.63 -4.13
C GLN A 227 -15.66 17.63 -4.21
N ARG A 228 -16.21 18.72 -4.76
CA ARG A 228 -17.61 18.83 -5.11
C ARG A 228 -17.75 19.25 -6.56
N ASP A 229 -18.46 18.46 -7.34
CA ASP A 229 -18.81 18.79 -8.73
C ASP A 229 -20.23 19.41 -8.79
N LEU A 230 -20.28 20.63 -9.36
CA LEU A 230 -21.47 21.47 -9.52
C LEU A 230 -21.90 21.61 -11.00
N LYS A 231 -21.47 20.72 -11.90
CA LYS A 231 -21.81 20.65 -13.36
C LYS A 231 -21.06 21.70 -14.15
N SER A 232 -21.25 22.95 -13.79
CA SER A 232 -20.56 24.07 -14.43
C SER A 232 -19.27 24.43 -13.70
N PHE A 233 -19.11 23.98 -12.45
CA PHE A 233 -17.94 24.28 -11.63
C PHE A 233 -17.48 23.04 -10.87
N THR A 234 -16.18 22.94 -10.62
CA THR A 234 -15.59 21.97 -9.70
C THR A 234 -14.93 22.73 -8.57
N MET A 235 -15.30 22.39 -7.34
CA MET A 235 -14.65 22.91 -6.13
C MET A 235 -13.73 21.83 -5.55
N ARG A 236 -12.49 22.18 -5.26
CA ARG A 236 -11.48 21.31 -4.63
C ARG A 236 -10.91 21.98 -3.39
N PHE A 237 -10.80 21.23 -2.30
CA PHE A 237 -10.16 21.66 -1.07
C PHE A 237 -9.17 20.59 -0.62
N ASN A 238 -7.88 20.91 -0.65
CA ASN A 238 -6.81 20.04 -0.18
C ASN A 238 -6.23 20.60 1.12
N TRP A 239 -6.10 19.77 2.13
CA TRP A 239 -5.73 20.20 3.48
C TRP A 239 -4.70 19.25 4.09
N THR A 240 -3.57 19.81 4.50
CA THR A 240 -2.56 19.18 5.33
C THR A 240 -2.62 19.80 6.73
N PRO A 241 -3.25 19.14 7.71
CA PRO A 241 -3.62 19.74 8.98
C PRO A 241 -2.44 19.97 9.94
N PHE A 242 -1.42 19.13 9.90
CA PHE A 242 -0.28 19.17 10.82
C PHE A 242 1.04 18.78 10.13
N GLY A 243 2.15 18.75 10.88
CA GLY A 243 3.48 18.43 10.37
C GLY A 243 4.27 19.65 9.88
N THR A 244 5.33 19.40 9.14
CA THR A 244 6.20 20.47 8.59
C THR A 244 5.55 21.21 7.42
N TYR A 245 4.70 20.51 6.65
CA TYR A 245 4.09 21.03 5.42
C TYR A 245 2.62 21.41 5.59
N LYS A 246 2.26 21.98 6.76
CA LYS A 246 0.90 22.44 7.04
C LYS A 246 0.46 23.44 5.98
N ARG A 247 -0.61 23.12 5.24
CA ARG A 247 -1.13 23.98 4.19
C ARG A 247 -2.59 23.65 3.91
N TRP A 248 -3.29 24.59 3.31
CA TRP A 248 -4.55 24.33 2.66
C TRP A 248 -4.56 25.00 1.29
N TYR A 249 -5.31 24.40 0.38
CA TYR A 249 -5.48 24.86 -0.97
C TYR A 249 -6.95 24.73 -1.33
N PHE A 250 -7.56 25.84 -1.76
CA PHE A 250 -8.94 25.86 -2.23
C PHE A 250 -8.99 26.37 -3.66
N PHE A 251 -9.71 25.65 -4.51
CA PHE A 251 -9.82 25.92 -5.93
C PHE A 251 -11.25 25.80 -6.40
N ILE A 252 -11.70 26.76 -7.21
CA ILE A 252 -12.94 26.68 -7.98
C ILE A 252 -12.57 26.84 -9.45
N GLY A 253 -12.89 25.84 -10.26
CA GLY A 253 -12.69 25.87 -11.72
C GLY A 253 -14.01 25.71 -12.46
N ILE A 254 -14.12 26.31 -13.65
CA ILE A 254 -15.26 26.09 -14.55
C ILE A 254 -15.04 24.78 -15.31
N ASP A 255 -16.02 23.88 -15.30
CA ASP A 255 -15.95 22.52 -15.88
C ASP A 255 -16.45 22.52 -17.35
N SER A 256 -16.12 23.57 -18.11
CA SER A 256 -16.50 23.68 -19.53
C SER A 256 -15.33 24.12 -20.40
N SER A 257 -15.22 23.48 -21.57
CA SER A 257 -14.30 23.83 -22.66
C SER A 257 -14.56 25.21 -23.28
N ILE A 258 -15.58 25.95 -22.83
CA ILE A 258 -16.06 27.18 -23.47
C ILE A 258 -15.65 28.47 -22.74
N LEU A 259 -15.24 28.43 -21.46
CA LEU A 259 -14.85 29.65 -20.71
C LEU A 259 -13.73 29.37 -19.70
N LYS A 260 -12.47 29.47 -20.15
CA LYS A 260 -11.27 29.39 -19.29
C LYS A 260 -10.89 30.71 -18.59
N ASP A 261 -11.70 31.76 -18.76
CA ASP A 261 -11.24 33.15 -18.50
C ASP A 261 -11.52 33.70 -17.09
N LEU A 262 -12.16 32.92 -16.21
CA LEU A 262 -12.40 33.31 -14.81
C LEU A 262 -11.93 32.20 -13.87
N LYS A 263 -10.65 32.27 -13.48
CA LYS A 263 -10.01 31.42 -12.48
C LYS A 263 -9.79 32.23 -11.20
N TRP A 264 -10.34 31.79 -10.07
CA TRP A 264 -10.06 32.38 -8.76
C TRP A 264 -9.31 31.38 -7.88
N GLU A 265 -8.24 31.84 -7.23
CA GLU A 265 -7.29 30.99 -6.49
C GLU A 265 -6.84 31.69 -5.20
N ASN A 266 -6.85 30.97 -4.06
CA ASN A 266 -6.37 31.46 -2.76
C ASN A 266 -5.53 30.38 -2.06
N ARG A 267 -4.39 30.77 -1.49
CA ARG A 267 -3.38 29.89 -0.88
C ARG A 267 -2.91 30.49 0.44
N SER A 268 -2.76 29.69 1.50
CA SER A 268 -1.98 30.14 2.66
C SER A 268 -0.51 29.81 2.45
N GLN A 269 0.37 30.81 2.60
CA GLN A 269 1.81 30.60 2.71
C GLN A 269 2.22 30.88 4.16
N ASN A 270 2.90 29.92 4.78
CA ASN A 270 3.73 30.12 5.96
C ASN A 270 5.07 29.41 5.74
#